data_AF-A0A1C3KU40-F1
#
_entry.id   AF-A0A1C3KU40-F1
#
_cell.length_a   1.000
_cell.length_b   1.000
_cell.length_c   1.000
_cell.angle_alpha   90.00
_cell.angle_beta   90.00
_cell.angle_gamma   90.00
#
_symmetry.space_group_name_H-M   'P 1'
#
loop_
_entity.id
_entity.type
_entity.pdbx_description
1 polymer ?
#
loop_
_entity_poly.entity_id
_entity_poly.type
_entity_poly.pdbx_seq_one_letter_code
_entity_poly.pdbx_strand_id
1 'polypeptide(L)'
;MVSSLINLDSYNVDQMNYTCTKLLGQFIEDIDMKKKELPYHLGVFSIYVNAHFYEMKRLFSKNTNVNKNKTKKDCKHLMYVLTETDKLNDKLLGKTKKKFLENQKNKVKIENYLLSIINVKQRDARVNEYISHIYDFAYKTYNIIEGIKQIYNDEHNRLLLTESETPELFYLRNNNLIKNTCSVHIIATISWFFNQIHMGMYNKHKSILDIYIEKFTPENISKIIKSIYNYKKNYKKNVLKICSNAMNNVITIVESVLVGFFKNGKIFNKHNVTFSNIIKFTEITILRSKLIDILNISIFPSLPENKLSNEQIRKKENLICLMKNFSNKMNSYFFALKSGHLKKMFLENYEAYDMQDDTTSNSKDLYFCSKPGKYFIHKIVVTKMLFLINIYT
;
A
#
# COMPACT_ATOMS: atom_id res chain seq x y z
N MET A 1 -29.58 8.39 1.75
CA MET A 1 -28.34 9.21 1.84
C MET A 1 -27.22 8.57 1.02
N VAL A 2 -27.25 8.69 -0.32
CA VAL A 2 -26.19 8.16 -1.22
C VAL A 2 -25.91 9.19 -2.33
N SER A 3 -25.87 10.47 -1.97
CA SER A 3 -25.78 11.57 -2.91
C SER A 3 -24.65 12.52 -2.52
N SER A 4 -23.40 12.07 -2.56
CA SER A 4 -22.24 12.96 -2.73
C SER A 4 -20.94 12.23 -3.10
N LEU A 5 -21.00 11.09 -3.81
CA LEU A 5 -19.82 10.50 -4.45
C LEU A 5 -19.72 10.92 -5.93
N ILE A 6 -20.29 12.08 -6.27
CA ILE A 6 -20.09 12.67 -7.60
C ILE A 6 -18.59 12.90 -7.74
N ASN A 7 -17.98 12.22 -8.70
CA ASN A 7 -16.60 12.40 -9.09
C ASN A 7 -16.48 13.81 -9.68
N LEU A 8 -16.20 14.80 -8.82
CA LEU A 8 -16.16 16.22 -9.16
C LEU A 8 -14.79 16.68 -9.68
N ASP A 9 -13.77 15.82 -9.65
CA ASP A 9 -12.44 16.23 -10.10
C ASP A 9 -12.36 16.16 -11.63
N SER A 10 -12.39 17.34 -12.27
CA SER A 10 -11.72 17.55 -13.56
C SER A 10 -10.22 17.36 -13.34
N TYR A 11 -9.74 16.11 -13.44
CA TYR A 11 -8.32 15.81 -13.34
C TYR A 11 -7.57 16.59 -14.43
N ASN A 12 -6.73 17.53 -14.00
CA ASN A 12 -6.05 18.47 -14.88
C ASN A 12 -4.56 18.53 -14.59
N VAL A 13 -3.84 19.31 -15.40
CA VAL A 13 -2.39 19.48 -15.30
C VAL A 13 -1.95 19.93 -13.89
N ASP A 14 -2.73 20.79 -13.21
CA ASP A 14 -2.38 21.28 -11.86
C ASP A 14 -2.41 20.17 -10.80
N GLN A 15 -3.39 19.26 -10.88
CA GLN A 15 -3.47 18.10 -10.00
C GLN A 15 -2.30 17.14 -10.22
N MET A 16 -1.84 16.99 -11.46
CA MET A 16 -0.65 16.21 -11.78
C MET A 16 0.62 16.83 -11.16
N ASN A 17 0.77 18.15 -11.20
CA ASN A 17 1.95 18.82 -10.64
C ASN A 17 1.97 18.80 -9.12
N TYR A 18 0.79 18.97 -8.50
CA TYR A 18 0.63 18.75 -7.07
C TYR A 18 1.05 17.32 -6.69
N THR A 19 0.62 16.33 -7.46
CA THR A 19 1.02 14.93 -7.28
C THR A 19 2.54 14.77 -7.37
N CYS A 20 3.19 15.29 -8.41
CA CYS A 20 4.65 15.22 -8.57
C CYS A 20 5.41 15.88 -7.41
N THR A 21 4.93 17.02 -6.92
CA THR A 21 5.52 17.70 -5.75
C THR A 21 5.40 16.85 -4.49
N LYS A 22 4.23 16.24 -4.25
CA LYS A 22 4.02 15.35 -3.10
C LYS A 22 4.86 14.09 -3.19
N LEU A 23 4.97 13.49 -4.37
CA LEU A 23 5.83 12.33 -4.61
C LEU A 23 7.31 12.65 -4.38
N LEU A 24 7.77 13.85 -4.75
CA LEU A 24 9.14 14.29 -4.47
C LEU A 24 9.39 14.45 -2.97
N GLY A 25 8.47 15.09 -2.24
CA GLY A 25 8.57 15.20 -0.78
C GLY A 25 8.61 13.82 -0.10
N GLN A 26 7.69 12.94 -0.49
CA GLN A 26 7.65 11.56 0.02
C GLN A 26 8.93 10.79 -0.32
N PHE A 27 9.46 10.97 -1.53
CA PHE A 27 10.73 10.34 -1.92
C PHE A 27 11.86 10.71 -0.96
N ILE A 28 12.03 12.00 -0.67
CA ILE A 28 13.09 12.49 0.20
C ILE A 28 12.93 11.93 1.62
N GLU A 29 11.70 11.95 2.15
CA GLU A 29 11.40 11.38 3.47
C GLU A 29 11.71 9.88 3.54
N ASP A 30 11.35 9.11 2.52
CA ASP A 30 11.62 7.67 2.45
C ASP A 30 13.14 7.39 2.42
N ILE A 31 13.91 8.17 1.65
CA ILE A 31 15.37 8.04 1.60
C ILE A 31 16.00 8.39 2.95
N ASP A 32 15.56 9.46 3.61
CA ASP A 32 16.06 9.83 4.93
C ASP A 32 15.74 8.78 5.98
N MET A 33 14.58 8.12 5.90
CA MET A 33 14.25 6.98 6.74
C MET A 33 15.19 5.79 6.48
N LYS A 34 15.40 5.41 5.21
CA LYS A 34 16.32 4.30 4.86
C LYS A 34 17.77 4.59 5.20
N LYS A 35 18.19 5.85 5.15
CA LYS A 35 19.50 6.27 5.63
C LYS A 35 19.70 6.00 7.12
N LYS A 36 18.66 6.20 7.96
CA LYS A 36 18.73 5.93 9.41
C LYS A 36 18.86 4.44 9.74
N GLU A 37 18.50 3.56 8.82
CA GLU A 37 18.68 2.10 8.97
C GLU A 37 20.13 1.65 8.74
N LEU A 38 20.98 2.50 8.16
CA LEU A 38 22.40 2.17 7.96
C LEU A 38 23.19 2.29 9.27
N PRO A 39 24.15 1.38 9.52
CA PRO A 39 25.11 1.53 10.61
C PRO A 39 25.86 2.86 10.54
N TYR A 40 26.08 3.48 11.70
CA TYR A 40 26.82 4.75 11.82
C TYR A 40 28.25 4.65 11.23
N HIS A 41 28.86 3.47 11.29
CA HIS A 41 30.19 3.21 10.78
C HIS A 41 30.20 1.98 9.88
N LEU A 42 30.68 2.15 8.65
CA LEU A 42 30.80 1.10 7.62
C LEU A 42 32.27 0.83 7.27
N GLY A 43 33.19 1.11 8.20
CA GLY A 43 34.62 0.91 8.01
C GLY A 43 35.15 1.69 6.80
N VAL A 44 35.89 0.97 5.95
CA VAL A 44 36.50 1.52 4.73
C VAL A 44 35.49 2.05 3.72
N PHE A 45 34.21 1.67 3.83
CA PHE A 45 33.15 2.12 2.92
C PHE A 45 32.52 3.45 3.35
N SER A 46 32.75 3.91 4.59
CA SER A 46 32.16 5.14 5.13
C SER A 46 32.42 6.37 4.25
N ILE A 47 33.61 6.46 3.64
CA ILE A 47 33.97 7.55 2.72
C ILE A 47 33.05 7.57 1.49
N TYR A 48 32.75 6.39 0.92
CA TYR A 48 31.90 6.28 -0.27
C TYR A 48 30.44 6.59 0.07
N VAL A 49 29.96 6.11 1.20
CA VAL A 49 28.60 6.33 1.68
C VAL A 49 28.37 7.80 2.05
N ASN A 50 29.32 8.45 2.73
CA ASN A 50 29.23 9.87 3.05
C ASN A 50 29.24 10.75 1.79
N ALA A 51 30.12 10.44 0.82
CA ALA A 51 30.13 11.15 -0.45
C ALA A 51 28.81 10.96 -1.23
N HIS A 52 28.25 9.76 -1.21
CA HIS A 52 26.95 9.47 -1.82
C HIS A 52 25.83 10.31 -1.18
N PHE A 53 25.75 10.38 0.15
CA PHE A 53 24.75 11.21 0.83
C PHE A 53 24.93 12.71 0.66
N TYR A 54 26.18 13.17 0.56
CA TYR A 54 26.46 14.56 0.21
C TYR A 54 25.90 14.92 -1.18
N GLU A 55 26.11 14.05 -2.16
CA GLU A 55 25.59 14.22 -3.52
C GLU A 55 24.06 14.17 -3.57
N MET A 56 23.43 13.23 -2.86
CA MET A 56 21.96 13.17 -2.73
C MET A 56 21.40 14.46 -2.12
N LYS A 57 22.00 14.94 -1.02
CA LYS A 57 21.56 16.19 -0.39
C LYS A 57 21.64 17.36 -1.36
N ARG A 58 22.72 17.45 -2.16
CA ARG A 58 22.89 18.48 -3.19
C ARG A 58 21.84 18.35 -4.30
N LEU A 59 21.50 17.14 -4.71
CA LEU A 59 20.46 16.86 -5.69
C LEU A 59 19.09 17.33 -5.20
N PHE A 60 18.74 17.04 -3.94
CA PHE A 60 17.46 17.44 -3.33
C PHE A 60 17.36 18.95 -3.09
N SER A 61 18.49 19.61 -2.80
CA SER A 61 18.54 21.05 -2.54
C SER A 61 18.43 21.92 -3.80
N LYS A 62 18.62 21.34 -4.99
CA LYS A 62 18.83 22.08 -6.25
C LYS A 62 17.57 22.74 -6.86
N ASN A 63 16.45 22.85 -6.14
CA ASN A 63 15.23 23.46 -6.71
C ASN A 63 14.29 24.12 -5.68
N THR A 64 14.74 25.24 -5.09
CA THR A 64 13.87 26.15 -4.30
C THR A 64 13.63 27.51 -4.95
N ASN A 65 14.16 27.79 -6.16
CA ASN A 65 13.86 29.04 -6.88
C ASN A 65 12.56 28.93 -7.68
N VAL A 66 11.46 29.22 -6.97
CA VAL A 66 10.09 29.29 -7.47
C VAL A 66 9.94 30.43 -8.48
N ASN A 67 9.80 30.10 -9.77
CA ASN A 67 9.46 31.06 -10.82
C ASN A 67 8.16 30.63 -11.53
N LYS A 68 7.33 31.61 -11.91
CA LYS A 68 5.87 31.49 -12.19
C LYS A 68 5.42 30.52 -13.31
N ASN A 69 6.32 29.92 -14.10
CA ASN A 69 5.98 28.86 -15.09
C ASN A 69 6.09 27.45 -14.46
N LYS A 70 5.25 27.20 -13.45
CA LYS A 70 5.44 26.17 -12.43
C LYS A 70 5.00 24.76 -12.85
N THR A 71 4.07 24.64 -13.79
CA THR A 71 3.34 23.38 -14.04
C THR A 71 4.23 22.26 -14.60
N LYS A 72 4.83 22.40 -15.79
CA LYS A 72 5.67 21.32 -16.39
C LYS A 72 7.02 21.08 -15.69
N LYS A 73 7.44 21.93 -14.75
CA LYS A 73 8.77 21.86 -14.12
C LYS A 73 8.83 20.85 -12.99
N ASP A 74 7.76 20.66 -12.24
CA ASP A 74 7.76 19.84 -11.02
C ASP A 74 7.85 18.33 -11.34
N CYS A 75 7.08 17.85 -12.33
CA CYS A 75 7.18 16.46 -12.78
C CYS A 75 8.51 16.15 -13.47
N LYS A 76 9.03 17.08 -14.29
CA LYS A 76 10.36 16.95 -14.91
C LYS A 76 11.46 16.89 -13.83
N HIS A 77 11.33 17.70 -12.79
CA HIS A 77 12.25 17.70 -11.68
C HIS A 77 12.20 16.40 -10.87
N LEU A 78 11.00 15.90 -10.54
CA LEU A 78 10.83 14.59 -9.92
C LEU A 78 11.56 13.51 -10.70
N MET A 79 11.28 13.40 -12.01
CA MET A 79 11.90 12.37 -12.85
C MET A 79 13.43 12.52 -12.95
N TYR A 80 13.94 13.75 -12.98
CA TYR A 80 15.37 14.03 -12.92
C TYR A 80 15.98 13.54 -11.60
N VAL A 81 15.37 13.88 -10.45
CA VAL A 81 15.85 13.47 -9.13
C VAL A 81 15.87 11.95 -9.00
N LEU A 82 14.81 11.26 -9.43
CA LEU A 82 14.74 9.80 -9.41
C LEU A 82 15.87 9.19 -10.27
N THR A 83 16.05 9.69 -11.49
CA THR A 83 17.08 9.18 -12.42
C THR A 83 18.50 9.40 -11.92
N GLU A 84 18.79 10.59 -11.37
CA GLU A 84 20.12 10.87 -10.83
C GLU A 84 20.38 10.09 -9.54
N THR A 85 19.33 9.82 -8.74
CA THR A 85 19.47 8.97 -7.55
C THR A 85 19.82 7.52 -7.92
N ASP A 86 19.17 6.95 -8.95
CA ASP A 86 19.53 5.63 -9.50
C ASP A 86 21.03 5.58 -9.86
N LYS A 87 21.53 6.59 -10.60
CA LYS A 87 22.95 6.69 -10.96
C LYS A 87 23.88 6.81 -9.75
N LEU A 88 23.46 7.55 -8.72
CA LEU A 88 24.24 7.69 -7.48
C LEU A 88 24.32 6.36 -6.73
N ASN A 89 23.25 5.55 -6.73
CA ASN A 89 23.25 4.21 -6.17
C ASN A 89 24.18 3.28 -6.97
N ASP A 90 24.08 3.28 -8.30
CA ASP A 90 24.95 2.46 -9.15
C ASP A 90 26.44 2.78 -8.91
N LYS A 91 26.76 4.07 -8.76
CA LYS A 91 28.11 4.54 -8.44
C LYS A 91 28.56 4.07 -7.06
N LEU A 92 27.69 4.09 -6.05
CA LEU A 92 27.98 3.60 -4.71
C LEU A 92 28.24 2.09 -4.73
N LEU A 93 27.38 1.31 -5.39
CA LEU A 93 27.54 -0.14 -5.54
C LEU A 93 28.82 -0.48 -6.31
N GLY A 94 29.12 0.24 -7.39
CA GLY A 94 30.35 0.07 -8.16
C GLY A 94 31.62 0.32 -7.32
N LYS A 95 31.65 1.40 -6.53
CA LYS A 95 32.76 1.68 -5.60
C LYS A 95 32.89 0.62 -4.52
N THR A 96 31.77 0.18 -3.95
CA THR A 96 31.71 -0.86 -2.92
C THR A 96 32.24 -2.19 -3.45
N LYS A 97 31.75 -2.63 -4.62
CA LYS A 97 32.22 -3.83 -5.31
C LYS A 97 33.71 -3.77 -5.63
N LYS A 98 34.19 -2.64 -6.18
CA LYS A 98 35.62 -2.46 -6.48
C LYS A 98 36.47 -2.61 -5.22
N LYS A 99 36.07 -1.95 -4.12
CA LYS A 99 36.83 -2.01 -2.86
C LYS A 99 36.81 -3.40 -2.22
N PHE A 100 35.70 -4.12 -2.33
CA PHE A 100 35.61 -5.51 -1.91
C PHE A 100 36.58 -6.41 -2.70
N LEU A 101 36.61 -6.29 -4.02
CA LEU A 101 37.52 -7.07 -4.88
C LEU A 101 39.00 -6.74 -4.61
N GLU A 102 39.33 -5.47 -4.34
CA GLU A 102 40.67 -5.07 -3.88
C GLU A 102 41.06 -5.78 -2.57
N ASN A 103 40.14 -5.82 -1.60
CA ASN A 103 40.37 -6.51 -0.34
C ASN A 103 40.55 -8.03 -0.54
N GLN A 104 39.77 -8.67 -1.41
CA GLN A 104 39.93 -10.11 -1.72
C GLN A 104 41.28 -10.41 -2.38
N LYS A 105 41.73 -9.58 -3.33
CA LYS A 105 43.05 -9.75 -3.97
C LYS A 105 44.20 -9.63 -2.96
N ASN A 106 44.07 -8.71 -2.01
CA ASN A 106 45.07 -8.53 -0.94
C ASN A 106 45.01 -9.64 0.10
N LYS A 107 43.82 -10.20 0.36
CA LYS A 107 43.61 -11.34 1.25
C LYS A 107 44.37 -12.60 0.78
N VAL A 108 44.30 -12.94 -0.51
CA VAL A 108 45.07 -14.06 -1.09
C VAL A 108 46.58 -13.92 -0.82
N LYS A 109 47.09 -12.69 -0.76
CA LYS A 109 48.51 -12.44 -0.43
C LYS A 109 48.82 -12.61 1.07
N ILE A 110 47.85 -12.38 1.96
CA ILE A 110 48.01 -12.35 3.41
C ILE A 110 47.72 -13.72 4.05
N GLU A 111 46.80 -14.52 3.50
CA GLU A 111 46.46 -15.87 3.99
C GLU A 111 47.62 -16.86 3.89
N ASN A 112 48.70 -16.53 3.18
CA ASN A 112 49.96 -17.28 3.16
C ASN A 112 50.71 -17.27 4.51
N TYR A 113 50.20 -16.58 5.54
CA TYR A 113 50.80 -16.52 6.88
C TYR A 113 49.84 -17.11 7.94
N LEU A 114 50.23 -18.18 8.63
CA LEU A 114 49.37 -18.96 9.56
C LEU A 114 48.66 -18.14 10.65
N LEU A 115 49.30 -17.10 11.20
CA LEU A 115 48.72 -16.24 12.24
C LEU A 115 47.70 -15.21 11.70
N SER A 116 47.63 -14.99 10.38
CA SER A 116 46.71 -14.04 9.78
C SER A 116 45.28 -14.59 9.62
N ILE A 117 45.12 -15.91 9.60
CA ILE A 117 43.87 -16.60 9.19
C ILE A 117 42.69 -16.28 10.14
N ILE A 118 42.91 -16.21 11.46
CA ILE A 118 41.84 -15.94 12.44
C ILE A 118 41.35 -14.49 12.34
N ASN A 119 42.27 -13.54 12.26
CA ASN A 119 41.95 -12.10 12.12
C ASN A 119 41.31 -11.78 10.77
N VAL A 120 41.69 -12.50 9.71
CA VAL A 120 41.08 -12.38 8.37
C VAL A 120 39.61 -12.81 8.40
N LYS A 121 39.27 -13.95 9.03
CA LYS A 121 37.86 -14.43 9.11
C LYS A 121 36.92 -13.44 9.82
N GLN A 122 37.32 -12.87 10.96
CA GLN A 122 36.48 -11.89 11.68
C GLN A 122 36.35 -10.56 10.92
N ARG A 123 37.42 -10.11 10.26
CA ARG A 123 37.39 -8.92 9.41
C ARG A 123 36.47 -9.11 8.20
N ASP A 124 36.48 -10.30 7.60
CA ASP A 124 35.63 -10.64 6.46
C ASP A 124 34.15 -10.66 6.82
N ALA A 125 33.80 -11.21 7.99
CA ALA A 125 32.42 -11.19 8.47
C ALA A 125 31.88 -9.75 8.58
N ARG A 126 32.64 -8.83 9.17
CA ARG A 126 32.26 -7.40 9.27
C ARG A 126 32.23 -6.70 7.92
N VAL A 127 33.17 -6.99 7.02
CA VAL A 127 33.18 -6.43 5.66
C VAL A 127 31.95 -6.87 4.87
N ASN A 128 31.59 -8.16 4.94
CA ASN A 128 30.40 -8.68 4.28
C ASN A 128 29.11 -8.09 4.87
N GLU A 129 29.04 -7.92 6.18
CA GLU A 129 27.93 -7.23 6.86
C GLU A 129 27.78 -5.78 6.36
N TYR A 130 28.86 -5.00 6.30
CA TYR A 130 28.83 -3.63 5.78
C TYR A 130 28.37 -3.57 4.32
N ILE A 131 28.86 -4.49 3.49
CA ILE A 131 28.43 -4.60 2.09
C ILE A 131 26.94 -4.92 2.02
N SER A 132 26.47 -5.87 2.83
CA SER A 132 25.05 -6.23 2.91
C SER A 132 24.18 -5.01 3.22
N HIS A 133 24.55 -4.19 4.20
CA HIS A 133 23.82 -2.96 4.52
C HIS A 133 23.81 -1.94 3.38
N ILE A 134 24.94 -1.75 2.67
CA ILE A 134 25.01 -0.83 1.53
C ILE A 134 24.14 -1.31 0.38
N TYR A 135 24.18 -2.61 0.07
CA TYR A 135 23.36 -3.22 -0.98
C TYR A 135 21.88 -3.16 -0.61
N ASP A 136 21.52 -3.48 0.64
CA ASP A 136 20.16 -3.39 1.13
C ASP A 136 19.60 -1.96 1.02
N PHE A 137 20.38 -0.95 1.42
CA PHE A 137 20.01 0.46 1.23
C PHE A 137 19.77 0.81 -0.25
N ALA A 138 20.69 0.40 -1.14
CA ALA A 138 20.56 0.68 -2.57
C ALA A 138 19.32 -0.02 -3.18
N TYR A 139 19.09 -1.30 -2.86
CA TYR A 139 17.93 -2.06 -3.32
C TYR A 139 16.61 -1.48 -2.82
N LYS A 140 16.53 -1.12 -1.54
CA LYS A 140 15.37 -0.41 -0.98
C LYS A 140 15.12 0.90 -1.73
N THR A 141 16.19 1.64 -2.04
CA THR A 141 16.09 2.89 -2.81
C THR A 141 15.59 2.66 -4.24
N TYR A 142 16.11 1.67 -4.97
CA TYR A 142 15.61 1.33 -6.31
C TYR A 142 14.11 0.99 -6.28
N ASN A 143 13.68 0.19 -5.30
CA ASN A 143 12.27 -0.17 -5.19
C ASN A 143 11.38 1.05 -4.86
N ILE A 144 11.85 1.97 -4.02
CA ILE A 144 11.18 3.26 -3.75
C ILE A 144 11.02 4.05 -5.06
N ILE A 145 12.08 4.12 -5.87
CA ILE A 145 12.09 4.84 -7.15
C ILE A 145 11.11 4.21 -8.14
N GLU A 146 11.13 2.89 -8.29
CA GLU A 146 10.18 2.18 -9.16
C GLU A 146 8.73 2.41 -8.74
N GLY A 147 8.44 2.34 -7.44
CA GLY A 147 7.09 2.58 -6.93
C GLY A 147 6.59 4.00 -7.25
N ILE A 148 7.47 5.00 -7.15
CA ILE A 148 7.12 6.39 -7.51
C ILE A 148 6.93 6.56 -9.01
N LYS A 149 7.82 5.96 -9.84
CA LYS A 149 7.69 5.99 -11.30
C LYS A 149 6.37 5.36 -11.75
N GLN A 150 5.94 4.26 -11.12
CA GLN A 150 4.65 3.63 -11.39
C GLN A 150 3.48 4.57 -11.05
N ILE A 151 3.49 5.22 -9.88
CA ILE A 151 2.45 6.21 -9.53
C ILE A 151 2.41 7.35 -10.56
N TYR A 152 3.58 7.90 -10.91
CA TYR A 152 3.69 8.95 -11.91
C TYR A 152 3.10 8.52 -13.25
N ASN A 153 3.45 7.32 -13.74
CA ASN A 153 2.94 6.80 -15.01
C ASN A 153 1.43 6.59 -14.97
N ASP A 154 0.89 6.04 -13.87
CA ASP A 154 -0.55 5.85 -13.69
C ASP A 154 -1.31 7.19 -13.75
N GLU A 155 -0.79 8.22 -13.08
CA GLU A 155 -1.43 9.54 -13.05
C GLU A 155 -1.23 10.32 -14.36
N HIS A 156 -0.08 10.19 -15.00
CA HIS A 156 0.20 10.79 -16.31
C HIS A 156 -0.69 10.18 -17.40
N ASN A 157 -0.82 8.85 -17.43
CA ASN A 157 -1.70 8.16 -18.36
C ASN A 157 -3.16 8.56 -18.14
N ARG A 158 -3.60 8.71 -16.88
CA ARG A 158 -4.95 9.23 -16.61
C ARG A 158 -5.16 10.61 -17.22
N LEU A 159 -4.22 11.55 -17.00
CA LEU A 159 -4.29 12.89 -17.58
C LEU A 159 -4.40 12.86 -19.10
N LEU A 160 -3.46 12.17 -19.75
CA LEU A 160 -3.41 12.06 -21.21
C LEU A 160 -4.72 11.50 -21.77
N LEU A 161 -5.24 10.44 -21.17
CA LEU A 161 -6.45 9.80 -21.66
C LEU A 161 -7.71 10.63 -21.37
N THR A 162 -7.77 11.37 -20.26
CA THR A 162 -8.87 12.33 -20.03
C THR A 162 -8.86 13.50 -21.03
N GLU A 163 -7.69 13.90 -21.52
CA GLU A 163 -7.56 14.98 -22.52
C GLU A 163 -7.80 14.51 -23.96
N SER A 164 -7.47 13.25 -24.27
CA SER A 164 -7.43 12.73 -25.65
C SER A 164 -8.50 11.71 -26.02
N GLU A 165 -9.14 11.05 -25.05
CA GLU A 165 -10.12 9.99 -25.31
C GLU A 165 -11.54 10.40 -24.88
N THR A 166 -12.54 9.85 -25.56
CA THR A 166 -13.89 9.85 -25.02
C THR A 166 -13.93 9.01 -23.74
N PRO A 167 -14.74 9.39 -22.72
CA PRO A 167 -14.86 8.61 -21.48
C PRO A 167 -15.13 7.12 -21.71
N GLU A 168 -15.88 6.80 -22.77
CA GLU A 168 -16.15 5.44 -23.25
C GLU A 168 -14.86 4.62 -23.47
N LEU A 169 -13.94 5.13 -24.28
CA LEU A 169 -12.71 4.42 -24.67
C LEU A 169 -11.77 4.26 -23.48
N PHE A 170 -11.68 5.30 -22.65
CA PHE A 170 -10.89 5.28 -21.43
C PHE A 170 -11.27 4.12 -20.52
N TYR A 171 -12.57 3.97 -20.21
CA TYR A 171 -13.03 2.91 -19.32
C TYR A 171 -12.90 1.51 -19.92
N LEU A 172 -13.10 1.36 -21.23
CA LEU A 172 -12.92 0.07 -21.92
C LEU A 172 -11.47 -0.42 -21.88
N ARG A 173 -10.50 0.50 -21.91
CA ARG A 173 -9.07 0.18 -21.87
C ARG A 173 -8.52 0.00 -20.46
N ASN A 174 -9.22 0.49 -19.43
CA ASN A 174 -8.73 0.56 -18.04
C ASN A 174 -9.53 -0.31 -17.05
N ASN A 175 -9.72 -1.60 -17.36
CA ASN A 175 -10.47 -2.54 -16.51
C ASN A 175 -9.93 -2.65 -15.07
N ASN A 176 -8.60 -2.65 -14.88
CA ASN A 176 -7.98 -2.72 -13.56
C ASN A 176 -8.28 -1.49 -12.71
N LEU A 177 -8.32 -0.30 -13.33
CA LEU A 177 -8.70 0.93 -12.65
C LEU A 177 -10.12 0.85 -12.10
N ILE A 178 -11.07 0.37 -12.92
CA ILE A 178 -12.46 0.18 -12.51
C ILE A 178 -12.52 -0.83 -11.36
N LYS A 179 -11.91 -2.00 -11.52
CA LYS A 179 -11.87 -3.05 -10.49
C LYS A 179 -11.34 -2.51 -9.16
N ASN A 180 -10.20 -1.81 -9.19
CA ASN A 180 -9.56 -1.29 -7.98
C ASN A 180 -10.38 -0.16 -7.36
N THR A 181 -10.92 0.78 -8.16
CA THR A 181 -11.81 1.84 -7.68
C THR A 181 -13.00 1.25 -6.94
N CYS A 182 -13.68 0.27 -7.56
CA CYS A 182 -14.85 -0.39 -7.00
C CYS A 182 -14.52 -1.18 -5.72
N SER A 183 -13.35 -1.83 -5.69
CA SER A 183 -12.86 -2.55 -4.50
C SER A 183 -12.64 -1.62 -3.31
N VAL A 184 -12.04 -0.43 -3.53
CA VAL A 184 -11.83 0.56 -2.45
C VAL A 184 -13.18 1.10 -1.94
N HIS A 185 -14.12 1.41 -2.84
CA HIS A 185 -15.43 1.92 -2.42
C HIS A 185 -16.25 0.88 -1.65
N ILE A 186 -16.24 -0.39 -2.05
CA ILE A 186 -16.98 -1.40 -1.28
C ILE A 186 -16.34 -1.66 0.08
N ILE A 187 -15.01 -1.62 0.19
CA ILE A 187 -14.33 -1.71 1.50
C ILE A 187 -14.69 -0.53 2.40
N ALA A 188 -14.80 0.68 1.86
CA ALA A 188 -15.26 1.82 2.64
C ALA A 188 -16.70 1.64 3.13
N THR A 189 -17.60 1.14 2.28
CA THR A 189 -18.98 0.83 2.67
C THR A 189 -19.04 -0.27 3.74
N ILE A 190 -18.26 -1.34 3.61
CA ILE A 190 -18.16 -2.42 4.59
C ILE A 190 -17.60 -1.89 5.92
N SER A 191 -16.57 -1.05 5.86
CA SER A 191 -16.02 -0.43 7.06
C SER A 191 -17.04 0.47 7.76
N TRP A 192 -17.77 1.29 7.00
CA TRP A 192 -18.83 2.14 7.55
C TRP A 192 -19.97 1.31 8.15
N PHE A 193 -20.33 0.18 7.53
CA PHE A 193 -21.30 -0.76 8.09
C PHE A 193 -20.91 -1.21 9.51
N PHE A 194 -19.63 -1.52 9.77
CA PHE A 194 -19.19 -1.87 11.14
C PHE A 194 -19.29 -0.69 12.12
N ASN A 195 -19.06 0.55 11.67
CA ASN A 195 -19.35 1.73 12.50
C ASN A 195 -20.84 1.82 12.88
N GLN A 196 -21.74 1.57 11.92
CA GLN A 196 -23.19 1.60 12.17
C GLN A 196 -23.65 0.49 13.12
N ILE A 197 -23.03 -0.69 13.05
CA ILE A 197 -23.25 -1.80 14.00
C ILE A 197 -22.87 -1.35 15.41
N HIS A 198 -21.68 -0.77 15.58
CA HIS A 198 -21.23 -0.27 16.87
C HIS A 198 -22.15 0.82 17.41
N MET A 199 -22.71 1.67 16.54
CA MET A 199 -23.63 2.75 16.93
C MET A 199 -25.00 2.26 17.38
N GLY A 200 -25.26 0.96 17.28
CA GLY A 200 -26.58 0.41 17.57
C GLY A 200 -27.64 0.90 16.58
N MET A 201 -27.25 1.29 15.35
CA MET A 201 -28.20 1.75 14.32
C MET A 201 -29.05 0.61 13.72
N TYR A 202 -28.75 -0.64 14.08
CA TYR A 202 -29.45 -1.82 13.59
C TYR A 202 -30.20 -2.55 14.71
N ASN A 203 -31.17 -3.36 14.31
CA ASN A 203 -31.97 -4.15 15.23
C ASN A 203 -31.09 -5.11 16.05
N LYS A 204 -31.10 -4.96 17.38
CA LYS A 204 -30.33 -5.76 18.33
C LYS A 204 -30.68 -7.26 18.31
N HIS A 205 -31.83 -7.63 17.75
CA HIS A 205 -32.30 -9.01 17.67
C HIS A 205 -31.79 -9.78 16.43
N LYS A 206 -31.18 -9.11 15.45
CA LYS A 206 -30.57 -9.77 14.29
C LYS A 206 -29.07 -9.99 14.49
N SER A 207 -28.54 -11.10 13.98
CA SER A 207 -27.10 -11.29 13.97
C SER A 207 -26.44 -10.32 12.98
N ILE A 208 -25.18 -9.94 13.24
CA ILE A 208 -24.41 -9.07 12.34
C ILE A 208 -24.27 -9.70 10.95
N LEU A 209 -24.17 -11.04 10.88
CA LEU A 209 -24.09 -11.78 9.61
C LEU A 209 -25.38 -11.63 8.80
N ASP A 210 -26.56 -11.76 9.43
CA ASP A 210 -27.83 -11.62 8.73
C ASP A 210 -28.00 -10.19 8.21
N ILE A 211 -27.66 -9.19 9.02
CA ILE A 211 -27.71 -7.78 8.62
C ILE A 211 -26.75 -7.55 7.45
N TYR A 212 -25.55 -8.15 7.48
CA TYR A 212 -24.58 -8.03 6.39
C TYR A 212 -25.16 -8.55 5.06
N ILE A 213 -25.74 -9.76 5.06
CA ILE A 213 -26.36 -10.36 3.87
C ILE A 213 -27.52 -9.50 3.35
N GLU A 214 -28.35 -8.95 4.24
CA GLU A 214 -29.46 -8.05 3.88
C GLU A 214 -28.98 -6.71 3.29
N LYS A 215 -27.81 -6.22 3.68
CA LYS A 215 -27.29 -4.92 3.22
C LYS A 215 -26.52 -5.02 1.92
N PHE A 216 -25.76 -6.09 1.72
CA PHE A 216 -24.88 -6.26 0.56
C PHE A 216 -25.53 -7.08 -0.57
N THR A 217 -26.77 -6.73 -0.93
CA THR A 217 -27.51 -7.35 -2.04
C THR A 217 -27.05 -6.81 -3.41
N PRO A 218 -27.26 -7.57 -4.51
CA PRO A 218 -26.97 -7.10 -5.87
C PRO A 218 -27.62 -5.76 -6.22
N GLU A 219 -28.82 -5.51 -5.71
CA GLU A 219 -29.54 -4.25 -5.92
C GLU A 219 -28.84 -3.07 -5.23
N ASN A 220 -28.44 -3.24 -3.96
CA ASN A 220 -27.72 -2.20 -3.21
C ASN A 220 -26.33 -1.95 -3.80
N ILE A 221 -25.64 -3.01 -4.24
CA ILE A 221 -24.37 -2.90 -4.96
C ILE A 221 -24.54 -2.06 -6.23
N SER A 222 -25.59 -2.34 -7.02
CA SER A 222 -25.90 -1.54 -8.21
C SER A 222 -26.12 -0.06 -7.89
N LYS A 223 -26.77 0.26 -6.77
CA LYS A 223 -26.94 1.65 -6.28
C LYS A 223 -25.58 2.28 -5.94
N ILE A 224 -24.69 1.57 -5.25
CA ILE A 224 -23.32 2.04 -4.94
C ILE A 224 -22.56 2.34 -6.24
N ILE A 225 -22.57 1.43 -7.21
CA ILE A 225 -21.82 1.62 -8.47
C ILE A 225 -22.32 2.85 -9.23
N LYS A 226 -23.64 3.06 -9.29
CA LYS A 226 -24.24 4.25 -9.91
C LYS A 226 -23.87 5.56 -9.21
N SER A 227 -23.53 5.51 -7.91
CA SER A 227 -23.06 6.69 -7.18
C SER A 227 -21.62 7.06 -7.50
N ILE A 228 -20.78 6.08 -7.90
CA ILE A 228 -19.36 6.30 -8.26
C ILE A 228 -19.24 6.85 -9.68
N TYR A 229 -20.07 6.34 -10.59
CA TYR A 229 -20.00 6.64 -12.01
C TYR A 229 -21.33 7.21 -12.50
N ASN A 230 -21.33 8.51 -12.84
CA ASN A 230 -22.48 9.16 -13.44
C ASN A 230 -22.45 8.96 -14.97
N TYR A 231 -23.19 7.96 -15.46
CA TYR A 231 -23.04 7.46 -16.84
C TYR A 231 -23.87 8.22 -17.90
N LYS A 232 -23.23 8.56 -19.03
CA LYS A 232 -23.90 8.73 -20.35
C LYS A 232 -23.93 7.36 -21.09
N LYS A 233 -24.97 7.13 -21.90
CA LYS A 233 -25.67 5.83 -22.10
C LYS A 233 -24.92 4.58 -22.63
N ASN A 234 -23.66 4.61 -23.11
CA ASN A 234 -23.10 3.45 -23.88
C ASN A 234 -22.05 2.56 -23.18
N TYR A 235 -21.13 3.07 -22.34
CA TYR A 235 -20.10 2.26 -21.66
C TYR A 235 -20.59 1.63 -20.33
N LYS A 236 -21.82 1.96 -19.94
CA LYS A 236 -22.48 1.58 -18.69
C LYS A 236 -22.46 0.07 -18.43
N LYS A 237 -22.73 -0.78 -19.43
CA LYS A 237 -22.87 -2.23 -19.20
C LYS A 237 -21.55 -2.90 -18.81
N ASN A 238 -20.44 -2.54 -19.47
CA ASN A 238 -19.14 -3.12 -19.18
C ASN A 238 -18.59 -2.64 -17.82
N VAL A 239 -18.66 -1.33 -17.55
CA VAL A 239 -18.22 -0.79 -16.25
C VAL A 239 -19.04 -1.37 -15.10
N LEU A 240 -20.38 -1.43 -15.24
CA LEU A 240 -21.25 -2.06 -14.24
C LEU A 240 -20.87 -3.53 -14.01
N LYS A 241 -20.60 -4.30 -15.07
CA LYS A 241 -20.22 -5.71 -14.94
C LYS A 241 -18.88 -5.87 -14.21
N ILE A 242 -17.85 -5.14 -14.62
CA ILE A 242 -16.52 -5.20 -14.00
C ILE A 242 -16.60 -4.79 -12.53
N CYS A 243 -17.28 -3.68 -12.26
CA CYS A 243 -17.43 -3.13 -10.92
C CYS A 243 -18.25 -4.06 -10.01
N SER A 244 -19.38 -4.59 -10.49
CA SER A 244 -20.20 -5.56 -9.77
C SER A 244 -19.41 -6.82 -9.43
N ASN A 245 -18.69 -7.38 -10.40
CA ASN A 245 -17.84 -8.55 -10.16
C ASN A 245 -16.76 -8.26 -9.12
N ALA A 246 -16.11 -7.08 -9.18
CA ALA A 246 -15.11 -6.68 -8.21
C ALA A 246 -15.69 -6.55 -6.80
N MET A 247 -16.84 -5.89 -6.66
CA MET A 247 -17.51 -5.69 -5.38
C MET A 247 -18.04 -7.00 -4.80
N ASN A 248 -18.68 -7.85 -5.61
CA ASN A 248 -19.17 -9.16 -5.18
C ASN A 248 -18.03 -10.03 -4.67
N ASN A 249 -16.88 -10.06 -5.36
CA ASN A 249 -15.72 -10.82 -4.89
C ASN A 249 -15.27 -10.38 -3.48
N VAL A 250 -15.23 -9.07 -3.21
CA VAL A 250 -14.90 -8.55 -1.88
C VAL A 250 -15.96 -8.97 -0.86
N ILE A 251 -17.25 -8.80 -1.20
CA ILE A 251 -18.36 -9.11 -0.31
C ILE A 251 -18.35 -10.59 0.08
N THR A 252 -18.19 -11.50 -0.89
CA THR A 252 -18.14 -12.95 -0.65
C THR A 252 -16.95 -13.33 0.21
N ILE A 253 -15.78 -12.70 0.03
CA ILE A 253 -14.63 -12.96 0.90
C ILE A 253 -14.95 -12.52 2.33
N VAL A 254 -15.47 -11.30 2.54
CA VAL A 254 -15.81 -10.79 3.87
C VAL A 254 -16.93 -11.60 4.53
N GLU A 255 -17.93 -12.04 3.76
CA GLU A 255 -18.99 -12.94 4.23
C GLU A 255 -18.39 -14.27 4.72
N SER A 256 -17.49 -14.88 3.94
CA SER A 256 -16.83 -16.13 4.34
C SER A 256 -16.01 -15.96 5.63
N VAL A 257 -15.38 -14.79 5.80
CA VAL A 257 -14.63 -14.43 7.00
C VAL A 257 -15.57 -14.26 8.19
N LEU A 258 -16.72 -13.61 8.02
CA LEU A 258 -17.73 -13.46 9.07
C LEU A 258 -18.30 -14.82 9.50
N VAL A 259 -18.61 -15.70 8.55
CA VAL A 259 -19.07 -17.07 8.84
C VAL A 259 -18.02 -17.81 9.69
N GLY A 260 -16.75 -17.76 9.29
CA GLY A 260 -15.65 -18.32 10.06
C GLY A 260 -15.53 -17.69 11.45
N PHE A 261 -15.59 -16.37 11.54
CA PHE A 261 -15.51 -15.62 12.79
C PHE A 261 -16.59 -16.06 13.79
N PHE A 262 -17.85 -16.15 13.37
CA PHE A 262 -18.97 -16.53 14.24
C PHE A 262 -18.98 -18.01 14.61
N LYS A 263 -18.53 -18.90 13.71
CA LYS A 263 -18.33 -20.33 14.03
C LYS A 263 -17.27 -20.54 15.11
N ASN A 264 -16.21 -19.72 15.12
CA ASN A 264 -15.06 -19.87 16.03
C ASN A 264 -15.04 -18.88 17.20
N GLY A 265 -16.19 -18.27 17.52
CA GLY A 265 -16.28 -17.19 18.49
C GLY A 265 -16.05 -17.55 19.97
N LYS A 266 -15.29 -18.63 20.26
CA LYS A 266 -14.60 -18.78 21.56
C LYS A 266 -13.33 -17.92 21.64
N ILE A 267 -12.72 -17.59 20.49
CA ILE A 267 -11.47 -16.79 20.41
C ILE A 267 -11.75 -15.29 20.29
N PHE A 268 -12.90 -14.91 19.74
CA PHE A 268 -13.29 -13.51 19.52
C PHE A 268 -14.66 -13.22 20.12
N ASN A 269 -14.81 -12.06 20.78
CA ASN A 269 -16.07 -11.66 21.39
C ASN A 269 -17.15 -11.46 20.31
N LYS A 270 -18.11 -12.39 20.24
CA LYS A 270 -19.21 -12.38 19.25
C LYS A 270 -20.09 -11.13 19.33
N HIS A 271 -20.08 -10.42 20.45
CA HIS A 271 -20.94 -9.26 20.69
C HIS A 271 -20.34 -7.92 20.24
N ASN A 272 -19.05 -7.89 19.85
CA ASN A 272 -18.40 -6.65 19.45
C ASN A 272 -17.43 -6.88 18.28
N VAL A 273 -17.98 -7.01 17.06
CA VAL A 273 -17.20 -7.23 15.84
C VAL A 273 -16.82 -5.90 15.21
N THR A 274 -15.52 -5.63 15.12
CA THR A 274 -14.98 -4.43 14.46
C THR A 274 -14.43 -4.73 13.07
N PHE A 275 -14.24 -3.69 12.26
CA PHE A 275 -13.52 -3.81 10.99
C PHE A 275 -12.08 -4.33 11.19
N SER A 276 -11.38 -3.91 12.26
CA SER A 276 -10.06 -4.44 12.63
C SER A 276 -10.09 -5.93 13.03
N ASN A 277 -11.15 -6.41 13.68
CA ASN A 277 -11.30 -7.84 13.99
C ASN A 277 -11.40 -8.69 12.73
N ILE A 278 -12.11 -8.22 11.70
CA ILE A 278 -12.22 -8.92 10.41
C ILE A 278 -10.87 -9.02 9.72
N ILE A 279 -10.06 -7.96 9.76
CA ILE A 279 -8.69 -7.97 9.22
C ILE A 279 -7.86 -9.05 9.92
N LYS A 280 -7.76 -8.97 11.26
CA LYS A 280 -6.97 -9.90 12.09
C LYS A 280 -7.39 -11.35 11.90
N PHE A 281 -8.70 -11.62 11.86
CA PHE A 281 -9.21 -12.97 11.63
C PHE A 281 -8.77 -13.50 10.26
N THR A 282 -8.88 -12.69 9.21
CA THR A 282 -8.48 -13.08 7.85
C THR A 282 -6.98 -13.39 7.79
N GLU A 283 -6.14 -12.61 8.46
CA GLU A 283 -4.69 -12.87 8.55
C GLU A 283 -4.38 -14.22 9.19
N ILE A 284 -5.04 -14.52 10.31
CA ILE A 284 -4.87 -15.81 11.01
C ILE A 284 -5.27 -16.97 10.08
N THR A 285 -6.37 -16.83 9.34
CA THR A 285 -6.80 -17.85 8.37
C THR A 285 -5.77 -18.06 7.26
N ILE A 286 -5.19 -16.98 6.71
CA ILE A 286 -4.13 -17.10 5.68
C ILE A 286 -2.88 -17.75 6.26
N LEU A 287 -2.41 -17.27 7.41
CA LEU A 287 -1.20 -17.80 8.07
C LEU A 287 -1.36 -19.30 8.33
N ARG A 288 -2.52 -19.72 8.84
CA ARG A 288 -2.82 -21.14 9.05
C ARG A 288 -2.80 -21.94 7.75
N SER A 289 -3.41 -21.44 6.68
CA SER A 289 -3.38 -22.13 5.39
C SER A 289 -1.96 -22.33 4.88
N LYS A 290 -1.10 -21.31 4.98
CA LYS A 290 0.32 -21.41 4.60
C LYS A 290 1.11 -22.36 5.51
N LEU A 291 0.84 -22.37 6.81
CA LEU A 291 1.50 -23.29 7.74
C LEU A 291 1.11 -24.74 7.48
N ILE A 292 -0.15 -25.01 7.14
CA ILE A 292 -0.59 -26.36 6.72
C ILE A 292 0.17 -26.81 5.47
N ASP A 293 0.40 -25.91 4.51
CA ASP A 293 1.20 -26.21 3.30
C ASP A 293 2.66 -26.54 3.60
N ILE A 294 3.28 -25.82 4.54
CA ILE A 294 4.69 -26.01 4.89
C ILE A 294 4.89 -27.25 5.75
N LEU A 295 4.03 -27.43 6.77
CA LEU A 295 4.23 -28.44 7.81
C LEU A 295 3.60 -29.78 7.45
N ASN A 296 2.72 -29.84 6.45
CA ASN A 296 2.01 -31.05 6.03
C ASN A 296 1.28 -31.78 7.18
N ILE A 297 1.00 -31.08 8.29
CA ILE A 297 0.37 -31.60 9.50
C ILE A 297 -0.87 -30.75 9.82
N SER A 298 -2.01 -31.40 10.08
CA SER A 298 -3.21 -30.75 10.60
C SER A 298 -3.07 -30.48 12.11
N ILE A 299 -2.18 -29.58 12.51
CA ILE A 299 -1.84 -29.32 13.93
C ILE A 299 -3.00 -28.63 14.69
N PHE A 300 -4.02 -28.11 14.01
CA PHE A 300 -5.09 -27.31 14.63
C PHE A 300 -6.47 -28.00 14.54
N PRO A 301 -6.86 -28.82 15.55
CA PRO A 301 -8.03 -29.70 15.49
C PRO A 301 -9.40 -29.01 15.66
N SER A 302 -9.47 -27.69 15.86
CA SER A 302 -10.71 -27.04 16.31
C SER A 302 -11.42 -26.18 15.26
N LEU A 303 -11.08 -26.31 13.98
CA LEU A 303 -11.54 -25.39 12.94
C LEU A 303 -11.72 -26.13 11.61
N PRO A 304 -12.94 -26.52 11.24
CA PRO A 304 -13.18 -27.21 9.97
C PRO A 304 -13.15 -26.17 8.85
N GLU A 305 -11.98 -25.97 8.22
CA GLU A 305 -11.88 -25.12 7.02
C GLU A 305 -11.09 -25.82 5.93
N ASN A 306 -11.70 -25.90 4.75
CA ASN A 306 -11.08 -26.37 3.52
C ASN A 306 -9.79 -25.59 3.26
N LYS A 307 -8.70 -26.32 2.98
CA LYS A 307 -7.42 -25.76 2.52
C LYS A 307 -7.68 -24.70 1.44
N LEU A 308 -7.17 -23.49 1.64
CA LEU A 308 -7.29 -22.44 0.63
C LEU A 308 -6.34 -22.74 -0.53
N SER A 309 -6.78 -22.52 -1.76
CA SER A 309 -5.89 -22.55 -2.90
C SER A 309 -4.94 -21.35 -2.87
N ASN A 310 -3.77 -21.46 -3.53
CA ASN A 310 -2.83 -20.34 -3.66
C ASN A 310 -3.48 -19.07 -4.25
N GLU A 311 -4.43 -19.24 -5.17
CA GLU A 311 -5.18 -18.12 -5.74
C GLU A 311 -6.09 -17.45 -4.69
N GLN A 312 -6.75 -18.25 -3.85
CA GLN A 312 -7.57 -17.73 -2.74
C GLN A 312 -6.71 -17.02 -1.69
N ILE A 313 -5.54 -17.56 -1.38
CA ILE A 313 -4.56 -16.92 -0.49
C ILE A 313 -4.18 -15.55 -1.04
N ARG A 314 -3.71 -15.47 -2.29
CA ARG A 314 -3.31 -14.18 -2.91
C ARG A 314 -4.45 -13.16 -2.95
N LYS A 315 -5.67 -13.59 -3.29
CA LYS A 315 -6.86 -12.71 -3.28
C LYS A 315 -7.14 -12.14 -1.88
N LYS A 316 -7.05 -12.98 -0.85
CA LYS A 316 -7.24 -12.55 0.55
C LYS A 316 -6.09 -11.66 1.02
N GLU A 317 -4.84 -11.93 0.65
CA GLU A 317 -3.69 -11.07 0.96
C GLU A 317 -3.84 -9.67 0.37
N ASN A 318 -4.19 -9.59 -0.92
CA ASN A 318 -4.42 -8.31 -1.58
C ASN A 318 -5.58 -7.54 -0.91
N LEU A 319 -6.64 -8.25 -0.51
CA LEU A 319 -7.76 -7.65 0.21
C LEU A 319 -7.35 -7.16 1.61
N ILE A 320 -6.53 -7.91 2.34
CA ILE A 320 -6.01 -7.51 3.65
C ILE A 320 -5.16 -6.25 3.51
N CYS A 321 -4.28 -6.17 2.51
CA CYS A 321 -3.51 -4.95 2.28
C CYS A 321 -4.43 -3.75 2.01
N LEU A 322 -5.49 -3.92 1.21
CA LEU A 322 -6.50 -2.88 1.02
C LEU A 322 -7.15 -2.47 2.36
N MET A 323 -7.64 -3.44 3.14
CA MET A 323 -8.32 -3.18 4.40
C MET A 323 -7.42 -2.53 5.45
N LYS A 324 -6.16 -2.98 5.58
CA LYS A 324 -5.17 -2.40 6.51
C LYS A 324 -4.80 -0.97 6.13
N ASN A 325 -4.48 -0.72 4.87
CA ASN A 325 -4.17 0.63 4.39
C ASN A 325 -5.37 1.57 4.59
N PHE A 326 -6.59 1.09 4.33
CA PHE A 326 -7.81 1.83 4.61
C PHE A 326 -7.96 2.11 6.11
N SER A 327 -7.80 1.09 6.97
CA SER A 327 -7.91 1.19 8.42
C SER A 327 -6.91 2.20 9.00
N ASN A 328 -5.65 2.16 8.56
CA ASN A 328 -4.62 3.13 8.96
C ASN A 328 -5.02 4.57 8.62
N LYS A 329 -5.54 4.81 7.41
CA LYS A 329 -5.95 6.15 7.00
C LYS A 329 -7.14 6.67 7.80
N MET A 330 -8.14 5.82 8.04
CA MET A 330 -9.29 6.19 8.87
C MET A 330 -8.87 6.43 10.32
N ASN A 331 -8.02 5.57 10.89
CA ASN A 331 -7.48 5.72 12.24
C ASN A 331 -6.73 7.05 12.40
N SER A 332 -5.81 7.37 11.48
CA SER A 332 -5.06 8.64 11.52
C SER A 332 -5.99 9.86 11.45
N TYR A 333 -7.03 9.80 10.62
CA TYR A 333 -7.98 10.90 10.49
C TYR A 333 -8.85 11.06 11.75
N PHE A 334 -9.47 9.99 12.25
CA PHE A 334 -10.27 10.07 13.47
C PHE A 334 -9.43 10.45 14.69
N PHE A 335 -8.17 10.01 14.75
CA PHE A 335 -7.24 10.38 15.80
C PHE A 335 -7.00 11.90 15.85
N ALA A 336 -6.98 12.57 14.70
CA ALA A 336 -6.77 14.01 14.59
C ALA A 336 -8.00 14.86 14.97
N LEU A 337 -9.21 14.29 15.07
CA LEU A 337 -10.42 15.02 15.46
C LEU A 337 -10.43 15.40 16.95
N LYS A 338 -11.22 16.40 17.36
CA LYS A 338 -11.41 16.75 18.79
C LYS A 338 -12.02 15.57 19.56
N SER A 339 -11.70 15.46 20.85
CA SER A 339 -12.14 14.36 21.72
C SER A 339 -13.67 14.31 21.89
N GLY A 340 -14.26 13.12 21.77
CA GLY A 340 -15.68 12.87 22.00
C GLY A 340 -16.00 11.37 22.01
N HIS A 341 -17.20 11.01 22.50
CA HIS A 341 -17.64 9.61 22.60
C HIS A 341 -17.62 8.90 21.23
N LEU A 342 -18.15 9.55 20.18
CA LEU A 342 -18.16 9.02 18.81
C LEU A 342 -16.74 8.80 18.25
N LYS A 343 -15.78 9.67 18.57
CA LYS A 343 -14.38 9.50 18.17
C LYS A 343 -13.79 8.22 18.78
N LYS A 344 -13.95 8.02 20.10
CA LYS A 344 -13.42 6.82 20.79
C LYS A 344 -13.97 5.55 20.14
N MET A 345 -15.27 5.56 19.91
CA MET A 345 -16.00 4.45 19.35
C MET A 345 -15.60 4.14 17.89
N PHE A 346 -15.38 5.16 17.05
CA PHE A 346 -14.81 4.93 15.73
C PHE A 346 -13.38 4.41 15.79
N LEU A 347 -12.54 4.93 16.69
CA LEU A 347 -11.18 4.42 16.86
C LEU A 347 -11.14 2.96 17.27
N GLU A 348 -12.13 2.44 18.00
CA GLU A 348 -12.24 1.01 18.30
C GLU A 348 -12.47 0.16 17.03
N ASN A 349 -13.06 0.73 15.98
CA ASN A 349 -13.25 0.06 14.69
C ASN A 349 -12.00 0.01 13.81
N TYR A 350 -11.01 0.88 14.05
CA TYR A 350 -9.85 1.05 13.21
C TYR A 350 -8.55 0.88 13.99
N GLU A 351 -7.67 0.01 13.52
CA GLU A 351 -6.37 -0.21 14.16
C GLU A 351 -5.25 0.35 13.29
N ALA A 352 -4.22 0.88 13.95
CA ALA A 352 -2.98 1.23 13.30
C ALA A 352 -2.14 -0.04 13.12
N TYR A 353 -1.97 -0.46 11.88
CA TYR A 353 -1.12 -1.57 11.47
C TYR A 353 0.26 -1.07 11.10
N ASP A 354 1.29 -1.73 11.62
CA ASP A 354 2.64 -1.63 11.06
C ASP A 354 2.65 -2.29 9.69
N MET A 355 2.59 -1.46 8.66
CA MET A 355 2.67 -1.88 7.27
C MET A 355 4.10 -1.69 6.85
N GLN A 356 4.92 -2.76 6.93
CA GLN A 356 6.22 -2.73 6.29
C GLN A 356 6.03 -2.27 4.84
N ASP A 357 6.88 -1.33 4.42
CA ASP A 357 6.95 -0.96 3.02
C ASP A 357 7.56 -2.14 2.27
N ASP A 358 6.68 -3.09 1.93
CA ASP A 358 7.00 -4.19 1.03
C ASP A 358 7.05 -3.61 -0.39
N THR A 359 8.12 -2.86 -0.64
CA THR A 359 8.47 -2.34 -1.95
C THR A 359 8.84 -3.47 -2.93
N THR A 360 8.78 -4.72 -2.48
CA THR A 360 9.26 -5.93 -3.15
C THR A 360 8.19 -6.58 -4.05
N SER A 361 6.90 -6.33 -3.82
CA SER A 361 5.82 -6.91 -4.61
C SER A 361 5.16 -5.87 -5.53
N ASN A 362 5.79 -5.62 -6.69
CA ASN A 362 5.11 -5.02 -7.86
C ASN A 362 4.16 -6.02 -8.56
N SER A 363 3.77 -7.10 -7.87
CA SER A 363 2.82 -8.09 -8.39
C SER A 363 1.45 -7.47 -8.60
N LYS A 364 0.90 -7.65 -9.81
CA LYS A 364 -0.49 -7.29 -10.13
C LYS A 364 -1.50 -7.98 -9.20
N ASP A 365 -1.15 -9.15 -8.66
CA ASP A 365 -2.02 -9.93 -7.77
C ASP A 365 -2.12 -9.30 -6.37
N LEU A 366 -1.08 -8.58 -5.92
CA LEU A 366 -0.99 -7.94 -4.61
C LEU A 366 -0.89 -6.41 -4.75
N TYR A 367 -1.60 -5.85 -5.73
CA TYR A 367 -1.55 -4.42 -6.06
C TYR A 367 -1.72 -3.52 -4.83
N PHE A 368 -2.65 -3.83 -3.92
CA PHE A 368 -2.90 -2.99 -2.73
C PHE A 368 -1.81 -3.10 -1.66
N CYS A 369 -0.91 -4.07 -1.75
CA CYS A 369 0.29 -4.14 -0.91
C CYS A 369 1.41 -3.24 -1.45
N SER A 370 1.39 -2.94 -2.75
CA SER A 370 2.40 -2.11 -3.42
C SER A 370 2.25 -0.62 -3.11
N LYS A 371 3.33 0.14 -3.28
CA LYS A 371 3.33 1.62 -3.12
C LYS A 371 2.29 2.33 -4.01
N PRO A 372 2.11 1.98 -5.30
CA PRO A 372 1.00 2.49 -6.10
C PRO A 372 -0.38 2.20 -5.53
N GLY A 373 -0.61 0.99 -5.02
CA GLY A 373 -1.87 0.63 -4.38
C GLY A 373 -2.15 1.43 -3.11
N LYS A 374 -1.13 1.60 -2.25
CA LYS A 374 -1.20 2.46 -1.05
C LYS A 374 -1.57 3.90 -1.41
N TYR A 375 -0.91 4.47 -2.42
CA TYR A 375 -1.20 5.81 -2.93
C TYR A 375 -2.63 5.90 -3.50
N PHE A 376 -3.07 4.91 -4.26
CA PHE A 376 -4.41 4.87 -4.84
C PHE A 376 -5.51 4.88 -3.78
N ILE A 377 -5.35 4.09 -2.71
CA ILE A 377 -6.26 4.09 -1.56
C ILE A 377 -6.26 5.46 -0.90
N HIS A 378 -5.09 6.03 -0.62
CA HIS A 378 -4.96 7.35 -0.01
C HIS A 378 -5.70 8.42 -0.82
N LYS A 379 -5.51 8.45 -2.14
CA LYS A 379 -6.19 9.38 -3.04
C LYS A 379 -7.70 9.25 -2.92
N ILE A 380 -8.25 8.05 -3.05
CA ILE A 380 -9.71 7.84 -2.94
C ILE A 380 -10.24 8.25 -1.57
N VAL A 381 -9.56 7.87 -0.48
CA VAL A 381 -10.03 8.21 0.87
C VAL A 381 -10.06 9.72 1.07
N VAL A 382 -8.98 10.43 0.72
CA VAL A 382 -8.88 11.87 0.92
C VAL A 382 -9.84 12.64 0.02
N THR A 383 -9.93 12.30 -1.27
CA THR A 383 -10.72 13.09 -2.22
C THR A 383 -12.21 12.73 -2.21
N LYS A 384 -12.58 11.50 -1.84
CA LYS A 384 -13.97 11.01 -1.97
C LYS A 384 -14.66 10.67 -0.67
N MET A 385 -13.91 10.35 0.39
CA MET A 385 -14.48 9.80 1.62
C MET A 385 -14.37 10.76 2.80
N LEU A 386 -13.28 11.52 2.94
CA LEU A 386 -13.14 12.51 4.00
C LEU A 386 -14.17 13.65 3.89
N PHE A 387 -14.59 14.00 2.67
CA PHE A 387 -15.67 14.97 2.47
C PHE A 387 -16.96 14.55 3.18
N LEU A 388 -17.25 13.25 3.23
CA LEU A 388 -18.41 12.73 3.95
C LEU A 388 -18.24 12.87 5.47
N ILE A 389 -17.05 12.62 6.02
CA ILE A 389 -16.85 12.66 7.47
C ILE A 389 -16.89 14.09 8.00
N ASN A 390 -16.26 15.04 7.29
CA ASN A 390 -16.25 16.46 7.65
C ASN A 390 -17.64 17.12 7.60
N ILE A 391 -18.64 16.54 6.92
CA ILE A 391 -20.02 17.07 6.92
C ILE A 391 -20.76 16.69 8.22
N TYR A 392 -20.34 15.61 8.88
CA TYR A 392 -21.00 15.07 10.08
C TYR A 392 -20.20 15.29 11.38
N THR A 393 -19.10 16.05 11.33
CA THR A 393 -18.28 16.47 12.49
C THR A 393 -18.10 17.97 12.47
#